data_AF-A0A3M4RXF2-F1
#
_entry.id   AF-A0A3M4RXF2-F1
#
_cell.length_a   1.000
_cell.length_b   1.000
_cell.length_c   1.000
_cell.angle_alpha   90.00
_cell.angle_beta   90.00
_cell.angle_gamma   90.00
#
_symmetry.space_group_name_H-M   'P 1'
#
loop_
_entity.id
_entity.type
_entity.pdbx_description
1 polymer ?
#
loop_
_entity_poly.entity_id
_entity_poly.type
_entity_poly.pdbx_seq_one_letter_code
_entity_poly.pdbx_strand_id
1 'polypeptide(L)'
;MQYDAPVTAAAFNTFLAATNLTDSTTAAISTLLALDGVSPVNLASWDGVNRLEVPTGQTATTDVITGTIAGARGDLVTLNVTAEVAAAKAIILDSQANLSVNITPTLATATADVSSLARIAVSADASATTQFLLTTGSGDDVIIVNGNQNNFIDAGAGNDTIITGNGNNTVIAGAGNNNIITGTGNDTIVLSGTNHADVVNAGAGFDVVQLDGSVADYTFATGNNFNVNLTGAQTASITGAEFLTFVNTTTNAVETVVLAQNETEASALRLFEGLLGRDADLGGAQGFAAAANSGTSLTDLANSFLNSAEFIGTAAVAPINTLYNELLGRTAGADESGLAGWQALLTNGSSLADVAAGIAGSVEAQRFDQSNGDFVRDLYTAALGRSADQNDLDGWVSLLFNGTSRAEVAQGIVGSQEAALKADSDFVDNLYLTATGRASDATGKAGWINVLNNGGTHADVAIGIVGSQEAIAHNDNVIVLHGAV
;
A
#
# COMPACT_ATOMS: atom_id res chain seq x y z
N MET A 1 3.51 15.29 38.68
CA MET A 1 2.25 15.78 39.29
C MET A 1 1.78 14.71 40.26
N GLN A 2 1.65 15.01 41.56
CA GLN A 2 1.05 14.07 42.49
C GLN A 2 -0.45 14.36 42.48
N TYR A 3 -1.25 13.45 41.89
CA TYR A 3 -2.69 13.67 41.73
C TYR A 3 -3.41 13.19 42.99
N ASP A 4 -4.22 14.07 43.60
CA ASP A 4 -5.00 13.74 44.79
C ASP A 4 -6.37 13.09 44.46
N ALA A 5 -6.75 13.00 43.18
CA ALA A 5 -8.02 12.44 42.70
C ALA A 5 -7.91 11.89 41.26
N PRO A 6 -8.86 11.02 40.81
CA PRO A 6 -8.92 10.53 39.43
C PRO A 6 -8.99 11.67 38.39
N VAL A 7 -8.31 11.50 37.26
CA VAL A 7 -8.15 12.53 36.22
C VAL A 7 -9.27 12.43 35.19
N THR A 8 -9.87 13.55 34.78
CA THR A 8 -10.86 13.55 33.69
C THR A 8 -10.18 13.37 32.34
N ALA A 9 -10.86 12.76 31.36
CA ALA A 9 -10.31 12.62 30.00
C ALA A 9 -9.86 13.97 29.40
N ALA A 10 -10.61 15.04 29.62
CA ALA A 10 -10.25 16.39 29.17
C ALA A 10 -8.95 16.93 29.82
N ALA A 11 -8.76 16.69 31.12
CA ALA A 11 -7.54 17.08 31.81
C ALA A 11 -6.34 16.25 31.33
N PHE A 12 -6.56 14.97 31.04
CA PHE A 12 -5.51 14.11 30.50
C PHE A 12 -5.14 14.48 29.06
N ASN A 13 -6.10 14.83 28.19
CA ASN A 13 -5.82 15.40 26.87
C ASN A 13 -4.99 16.69 26.96
N THR A 14 -5.26 17.55 27.95
CA THR A 14 -4.46 18.76 28.18
C THR A 14 -3.02 18.41 28.60
N PHE A 15 -2.85 17.35 29.39
CA PHE A 15 -1.52 16.84 29.75
C PHE A 15 -0.78 16.34 28.51
N LEU A 16 -1.41 15.49 27.67
CA LEU A 16 -0.79 14.96 26.46
C LEU A 16 -0.34 16.09 25.52
N ALA A 17 -1.19 17.10 25.31
CA ALA A 17 -0.87 18.27 24.49
C ALA A 17 0.29 19.14 25.04
N ALA A 18 0.66 18.96 26.32
CA ALA A 18 1.78 19.64 26.95
C ALA A 18 3.07 18.78 26.99
N THR A 19 3.01 17.51 26.56
CA THR A 19 4.19 16.65 26.41
C THR A 19 4.92 16.94 25.10
N ASN A 20 6.13 16.39 24.96
CA ASN A 20 6.87 16.38 23.69
C ASN A 20 6.53 15.17 22.82
N LEU A 21 5.44 14.45 23.13
CA LEU A 21 5.02 13.29 22.34
C LEU A 21 4.61 13.73 20.93
N THR A 22 4.83 12.84 19.97
CA THR A 22 4.40 13.08 18.60
C THR A 22 2.87 13.05 18.50
N ASP A 23 2.32 13.68 17.46
CA ASP A 23 0.88 13.64 17.18
C ASP A 23 0.37 12.21 17.02
N SER A 24 1.16 11.33 16.39
CA SER A 24 0.86 9.90 16.26
C SER A 24 0.76 9.20 17.63
N THR A 25 1.71 9.45 18.53
CA THR A 25 1.72 8.82 19.85
C THR A 25 0.58 9.35 20.70
N THR A 26 0.31 10.65 20.65
CA THR A 26 -0.83 11.28 21.34
C THR A 26 -2.16 10.73 20.83
N ALA A 27 -2.33 10.59 19.51
CA ALA A 27 -3.53 10.01 18.92
C ALA A 27 -3.71 8.53 19.30
N ALA A 28 -2.64 7.74 19.27
CA ALA A 28 -2.67 6.34 19.70
C ALA A 28 -3.10 6.21 21.17
N ILE A 29 -2.56 7.05 22.07
CA ILE A 29 -2.98 7.11 23.49
C ILE A 29 -4.46 7.49 23.59
N SER A 30 -4.89 8.52 22.85
CA SER A 30 -6.27 9.01 22.90
C SER A 30 -7.27 7.94 22.51
N THR A 31 -7.00 7.20 21.43
CA THR A 31 -7.87 6.13 20.95
C THR A 31 -7.82 4.92 21.87
N LEU A 32 -6.62 4.49 22.31
CA LEU A 32 -6.46 3.36 23.24
C LEU A 32 -7.22 3.56 24.56
N LEU A 33 -7.32 4.80 25.01
CA LEU A 33 -8.00 5.14 26.26
C LEU A 33 -9.44 5.62 26.08
N ALA A 34 -9.92 5.75 24.83
CA ALA A 34 -11.22 6.32 24.47
C ALA A 34 -11.46 7.68 25.16
N LEU A 35 -10.49 8.60 25.03
CA LEU A 35 -10.51 9.92 25.70
C LEU A 35 -11.56 10.89 25.16
N ASP A 36 -12.20 10.56 24.04
CA ASP A 36 -13.40 11.22 23.52
C ASP A 36 -14.66 10.88 24.36
N GLY A 37 -14.61 9.81 25.15
CA GLY A 37 -15.58 9.49 26.18
C GLY A 37 -15.52 10.40 27.42
N VAL A 38 -16.55 10.31 28.27
CA VAL A 38 -16.66 11.12 29.51
C VAL A 38 -16.12 10.39 30.75
N SER A 39 -15.44 9.25 30.57
CA SER A 39 -14.94 8.45 31.70
C SER A 39 -13.63 9.04 32.28
N PRO A 40 -13.43 8.96 33.60
CA PRO A 40 -12.14 9.30 34.19
C PRO A 40 -11.07 8.28 33.79
N VAL A 41 -9.83 8.77 33.65
CA VAL A 41 -8.64 7.97 33.37
C VAL A 41 -7.99 7.60 34.70
N ASN A 42 -7.82 6.30 34.97
CA ASN A 42 -7.13 5.83 36.16
C ASN A 42 -5.62 5.95 35.95
N LEU A 43 -5.00 6.91 36.62
CA LEU A 43 -3.60 7.29 36.41
C LEU A 43 -2.75 6.83 37.60
N ALA A 44 -1.49 6.54 37.35
CA ALA A 44 -0.48 6.45 38.40
C ALA A 44 0.82 7.11 37.93
N SER A 45 1.65 7.55 38.87
CA SER A 45 2.94 8.18 38.57
C SER A 45 4.12 7.35 39.03
N TRP A 46 5.20 7.39 38.27
CA TRP A 46 6.49 6.78 38.62
C TRP A 46 7.62 7.79 38.40
N ASP A 47 8.51 7.91 39.38
CA ASP A 47 9.64 8.87 39.37
C ASP A 47 10.99 8.20 39.06
N GLY A 48 10.99 6.90 38.75
CA GLY A 48 12.21 6.13 38.49
C GLY A 48 12.85 5.52 39.75
N VAL A 49 12.42 5.91 40.95
CA VAL A 49 13.11 5.55 42.22
C VAL A 49 12.17 4.84 43.19
N ASN A 50 10.93 5.33 43.30
CA ASN A 50 9.95 4.86 44.27
C ASN A 50 8.96 3.85 43.65
N ARG A 51 8.12 3.25 44.49
CA ARG A 51 6.99 2.43 44.03
C ARG A 51 5.97 3.33 43.33
N LEU A 52 5.23 2.76 42.38
CA LEU A 52 4.10 3.41 41.70
C LEU A 52 3.20 4.16 42.68
N GLU A 53 3.01 5.45 42.43
CA GLU A 53 2.14 6.33 43.22
C GLU A 53 0.76 6.40 42.58
N VAL A 54 -0.26 5.89 43.29
CA VAL A 54 -1.66 5.88 42.84
C VAL A 54 -2.44 6.97 43.58
N PRO A 55 -3.25 7.80 42.90
CA PRO A 55 -4.06 8.84 43.50
C PRO A 55 -4.97 8.34 44.62
N THR A 56 -5.11 9.14 45.67
CA THR A 56 -5.98 8.80 46.80
C THR A 56 -7.44 8.73 46.33
N GLY A 57 -8.07 7.55 46.42
CA GLY A 57 -9.47 7.33 46.02
C GLY A 57 -9.67 6.64 44.67
N GLN A 58 -8.60 6.36 43.92
CA GLN A 58 -8.65 5.46 42.77
C GLN A 58 -8.72 4.01 43.24
N THR A 59 -9.84 3.33 42.98
CA THR A 59 -10.09 1.93 43.36
C THR A 59 -10.09 0.97 42.18
N ALA A 60 -10.11 1.50 40.96
CA ALA A 60 -9.99 0.74 39.72
C ALA A 60 -8.52 0.49 39.37
N THR A 61 -8.28 -0.48 38.48
CA THR A 61 -6.97 -0.78 37.93
C THR A 61 -6.41 0.45 37.18
N THR A 62 -5.13 0.72 37.36
CA THR A 62 -4.42 1.79 36.65
C THR A 62 -4.51 1.57 35.14
N ASP A 63 -5.06 2.54 34.41
CA ASP A 63 -5.09 2.56 32.96
C ASP A 63 -3.76 3.07 32.40
N VAL A 64 -3.20 4.10 33.02
CA VAL A 64 -1.99 4.79 32.53
C VAL A 64 -0.98 4.97 33.65
N ILE A 65 0.29 4.75 33.34
CA ILE A 65 1.42 5.13 34.17
C ILE A 65 2.15 6.29 33.50
N THR A 66 2.43 7.37 34.21
CA THR A 66 3.21 8.51 33.71
C THR A 66 4.45 8.76 34.54
N GLY A 67 5.53 9.25 33.95
CA GLY A 67 6.74 9.56 34.72
C GLY A 67 7.71 10.45 33.97
N THR A 68 8.20 11.52 34.62
CA THR A 68 9.42 12.21 34.20
C THR A 68 10.54 11.70 35.08
N ILE A 69 11.43 10.91 34.51
CA ILE A 69 12.49 10.22 35.23
C ILE A 69 13.76 11.07 35.17
N ALA A 70 14.29 11.40 36.34
CA ALA A 70 15.50 12.18 36.45
C ALA A 70 16.74 11.32 36.13
N GLY A 71 17.67 11.91 35.40
CA GLY A 71 18.99 11.35 35.10
C GLY A 71 19.54 11.92 33.80
N ALA A 72 20.78 11.59 33.47
CA ALA A 72 21.44 12.00 32.24
C ALA A 72 21.74 10.78 31.35
N ARG A 73 21.99 11.02 30.06
CA ARG A 73 22.33 9.94 29.11
C ARG A 73 23.52 9.12 29.63
N GLY A 74 23.36 7.80 29.66
CA GLY A 74 24.32 6.86 30.24
C GLY A 74 24.02 6.43 31.68
N ASP A 75 23.19 7.17 32.43
CA ASP A 75 22.60 6.65 33.67
C ASP A 75 21.60 5.53 33.31
N LEU A 76 21.58 4.45 34.07
CA LEU A 76 20.64 3.34 33.85
C LEU A 76 19.54 3.34 34.91
N VAL A 77 18.28 3.42 34.46
CA VAL A 77 17.09 3.28 35.31
C VAL A 77 16.27 2.08 34.84
N THR A 78 16.08 1.09 35.71
CA THR A 78 15.29 -0.10 35.37
C THR A 78 13.85 0.05 35.86
N LEU A 79 12.88 -0.11 34.97
CA LEU A 79 11.46 -0.18 35.35
C LEU A 79 11.20 -1.49 36.09
N ASN A 80 10.79 -1.38 37.35
CA ASN A 80 10.33 -2.53 38.12
C ASN A 80 8.90 -2.91 37.69
N VAL A 81 8.76 -3.98 36.90
CA VAL A 81 7.48 -4.43 36.37
C VAL A 81 6.75 -5.30 37.40
N THR A 82 5.85 -4.69 38.16
CA THR A 82 4.90 -5.42 39.02
C THR A 82 3.66 -5.85 38.23
N ALA A 83 2.77 -6.65 38.83
CA ALA A 83 1.52 -7.05 38.20
C ALA A 83 0.63 -5.84 37.85
N GLU A 84 0.65 -4.80 38.69
CA GLU A 84 -0.07 -3.55 38.44
C GLU A 84 0.53 -2.75 37.28
N VAL A 85 1.86 -2.76 37.12
CA VAL A 85 2.54 -2.13 35.98
C VAL A 85 2.23 -2.88 34.69
N ALA A 86 2.25 -4.22 34.73
CA ALA A 86 1.90 -5.07 33.59
C ALA A 86 0.42 -4.93 33.16
N ALA A 87 -0.47 -4.52 34.07
CA ALA A 87 -1.90 -4.33 33.79
C ALA A 87 -2.25 -2.95 33.20
N ALA A 88 -1.30 -2.00 33.17
CA ALA A 88 -1.53 -0.70 32.57
C ALA A 88 -1.67 -0.82 31.04
N LYS A 89 -2.57 -0.02 30.46
CA LYS A 89 -2.77 0.08 29.00
C LYS A 89 -1.65 0.89 28.35
N ALA A 90 -1.26 1.98 29.00
CA ALA A 90 -0.22 2.88 28.52
C ALA A 90 0.79 3.19 29.62
N ILE A 91 2.07 3.18 29.27
CA ILE A 91 3.17 3.63 30.12
C ILE A 91 3.86 4.76 29.37
N ILE A 92 3.77 5.98 29.90
CA ILE A 92 4.28 7.20 29.28
C ILE A 92 5.42 7.73 30.14
N LEU A 93 6.65 7.37 29.78
CA LEU A 93 7.85 7.85 30.43
C LEU A 93 8.52 8.91 29.56
N ASP A 94 9.18 9.85 30.22
CA ASP A 94 10.08 10.84 29.63
C ASP A 94 11.35 10.90 30.48
N SER A 95 12.50 10.66 29.87
CA SER A 95 13.80 10.54 30.53
C SER A 95 14.92 10.97 29.62
N GLN A 96 15.98 11.56 30.19
CA GLN A 96 17.29 11.66 29.52
C GLN A 96 18.22 10.50 29.88
N ALA A 97 17.93 9.77 30.96
CA ALA A 97 18.63 8.55 31.33
C ALA A 97 18.16 7.36 30.48
N ASN A 98 19.03 6.38 30.35
CA ASN A 98 18.77 5.12 29.67
C ASN A 98 17.80 4.29 30.51
N LEU A 99 16.63 3.99 29.96
CA LEU A 99 15.61 3.18 30.58
C LEU A 99 15.79 1.72 30.16
N SER A 100 15.74 0.81 31.12
CA SER A 100 15.60 -0.62 30.86
C SER A 100 14.21 -1.08 31.25
N VAL A 101 13.41 -1.41 30.24
CA VAL A 101 12.03 -1.86 30.37
C VAL A 101 11.95 -3.30 29.86
N ASN A 102 11.54 -4.23 30.73
CA ASN A 102 11.23 -5.60 30.34
C ASN A 102 9.87 -6.00 30.91
N ILE A 103 8.85 -5.98 30.05
CA ILE A 103 7.45 -6.08 30.45
C ILE A 103 6.73 -7.18 29.66
N THR A 104 5.76 -7.82 30.31
CA THR A 104 4.77 -8.68 29.65
C THR A 104 3.39 -8.11 29.97
N PRO A 105 2.84 -7.23 29.11
CA PRO A 105 1.52 -6.64 29.32
C PRO A 105 0.44 -7.70 29.50
N THR A 106 -0.43 -7.53 30.49
CA THR A 106 -1.60 -8.39 30.70
C THR A 106 -2.80 -7.74 30.01
N LEU A 107 -2.94 -8.02 28.71
CA LEU A 107 -3.91 -7.48 27.75
C LEU A 107 -5.08 -6.63 28.31
N ALA A 108 -5.21 -5.41 27.82
CA ALA A 108 -6.42 -4.61 27.95
C ALA A 108 -7.34 -4.81 26.74
N THR A 109 -8.65 -4.84 26.96
CA THR A 109 -9.70 -4.95 25.92
C THR A 109 -9.87 -3.69 25.07
N ALA A 110 -8.89 -2.80 25.05
CA ALA A 110 -8.98 -1.53 24.35
C ALA A 110 -8.20 -1.60 23.03
N THR A 111 -8.69 -0.90 22.03
CA THR A 111 -8.30 -1.06 20.63
C THR A 111 -8.08 0.33 20.04
N ALA A 112 -6.84 0.68 19.65
CA ALA A 112 -6.56 1.89 18.88
C ALA A 112 -6.34 1.59 17.39
N ASP A 113 -7.03 2.28 16.50
CA ASP A 113 -6.73 2.25 15.06
C ASP A 113 -5.44 3.04 14.79
N VAL A 114 -4.48 2.40 14.13
CA VAL A 114 -3.15 2.96 13.80
C VAL A 114 -3.06 3.51 12.38
N SER A 115 -4.09 3.33 11.54
CA SER A 115 -4.06 3.67 10.10
C SER A 115 -4.11 5.17 9.78
N SER A 116 -4.36 6.04 10.77
CA SER A 116 -4.52 7.49 10.61
C SER A 116 -3.47 8.34 11.34
N LEU A 117 -2.38 7.71 11.81
CA LEU A 117 -1.39 8.38 12.64
C LEU A 117 -0.40 9.21 11.79
N ALA A 118 -0.13 10.46 12.18
CA ALA A 118 0.62 11.45 11.39
C ALA A 118 2.04 11.02 10.95
N ARG A 119 2.62 10.02 11.61
CA ARG A 119 3.95 9.49 11.33
C ARG A 119 3.95 8.11 10.70
N ILE A 120 2.78 7.53 10.46
CA ILE A 120 2.61 6.22 9.81
C ILE A 120 1.87 6.49 8.51
N ALA A 121 2.61 6.47 7.39
CA ALA A 121 2.02 6.61 6.07
C ALA A 121 1.28 5.34 5.65
N VAL A 122 1.83 4.18 5.99
CA VAL A 122 1.27 2.87 5.66
C VAL A 122 1.42 1.95 6.87
N SER A 123 0.30 1.37 7.32
CA SER A 123 0.30 0.33 8.35
C SER A 123 0.30 -1.04 7.68
N ALA A 124 1.16 -1.95 8.14
CA ALA A 124 1.24 -3.34 7.70
C ALA A 124 -0.07 -4.13 7.90
N ASP A 125 -0.89 -3.71 8.86
CA ASP A 125 -2.28 -4.13 9.02
C ASP A 125 -3.12 -2.95 9.50
N ALA A 126 -3.90 -2.35 8.60
CA ALA A 126 -4.79 -1.24 8.92
C ALA A 126 -5.98 -1.67 9.81
N SER A 127 -6.25 -2.96 9.96
CA SER A 127 -7.29 -3.50 10.85
C SER A 127 -6.76 -3.84 12.25
N ALA A 128 -5.43 -3.87 12.42
CA ALA A 128 -4.80 -4.12 13.71
C ALA A 128 -5.13 -2.98 14.68
N THR A 129 -5.41 -3.36 15.92
CA THR A 129 -5.69 -2.39 16.96
C THR A 129 -4.68 -2.49 18.10
N THR A 130 -4.13 -1.35 18.54
CA THR A 130 -3.18 -1.32 19.67
C THR A 130 -3.86 -1.74 20.96
N GLN A 131 -3.16 -2.57 21.75
CA GLN A 131 -3.63 -3.08 23.04
C GLN A 131 -2.73 -2.66 24.21
N PHE A 132 -1.48 -2.28 23.92
CA PHE A 132 -0.53 -1.75 24.90
C PHE A 132 0.32 -0.65 24.26
N LEU A 133 0.63 0.39 25.03
CA LEU A 133 1.48 1.50 24.59
C LEU A 133 2.60 1.79 25.58
N LEU A 134 3.81 2.05 25.07
CA LEU A 134 4.97 2.44 25.86
C LEU A 134 5.73 3.60 25.21
N THR A 135 6.08 4.61 26.01
CA THR A 135 7.04 5.67 25.64
C THR A 135 8.18 5.75 26.65
N THR A 136 9.37 6.14 26.23
CA THR A 136 10.56 6.22 27.11
C THR A 136 11.22 7.61 27.19
N GLY A 137 11.76 8.17 26.10
CA GLY A 137 12.34 9.51 26.13
C GLY A 137 13.51 9.76 25.18
N SER A 138 14.60 10.35 25.68
CA SER A 138 15.77 10.76 24.91
C SER A 138 17.07 9.99 25.28
N GLY A 139 16.94 9.01 26.19
CA GLY A 139 18.02 8.13 26.62
C GLY A 139 18.34 7.05 25.60
N ASP A 140 19.44 6.32 25.78
CA ASP A 140 19.71 5.14 24.94
C ASP A 140 19.04 3.93 25.63
N ASP A 141 17.79 3.64 25.26
CA ASP A 141 16.89 2.78 26.01
C ASP A 141 16.98 1.30 25.57
N VAL A 142 16.64 0.40 26.49
CA VAL A 142 16.46 -1.04 26.22
C VAL A 142 15.04 -1.42 26.55
N ILE A 143 14.25 -1.65 25.51
CA ILE A 143 12.82 -1.93 25.57
C ILE A 143 12.58 -3.37 25.12
N ILE A 144 12.03 -4.19 26.02
CA ILE A 144 11.62 -5.57 25.75
C ILE A 144 10.15 -5.70 26.16
N VAL A 145 9.28 -5.89 25.18
CA VAL A 145 7.85 -6.10 25.40
C VAL A 145 7.49 -7.50 24.93
N ASN A 146 7.21 -8.40 25.87
CA ASN A 146 6.87 -9.79 25.57
C ASN A 146 5.36 -9.96 25.38
N GLY A 147 4.96 -11.10 24.82
CA GLY A 147 3.56 -11.49 24.66
C GLY A 147 3.13 -11.56 23.19
N ASN A 148 1.81 -11.56 22.96
CA ASN A 148 1.20 -11.70 21.63
C ASN A 148 0.24 -10.55 21.28
N GLN A 149 0.21 -9.52 22.12
CA GLN A 149 -0.64 -8.36 21.94
C GLN A 149 -0.03 -7.36 20.97
N ASN A 150 -0.87 -6.58 20.31
CA ASN A 150 -0.42 -5.51 19.42
C ASN A 150 0.11 -4.34 20.24
N ASN A 151 1.42 -4.09 20.19
CA ASN A 151 2.07 -3.05 20.99
C ASN A 151 2.34 -1.80 20.14
N PHE A 152 2.19 -0.61 20.73
CA PHE A 152 2.68 0.64 20.17
C PHE A 152 3.85 1.15 21.01
N ILE A 153 5.04 1.23 20.43
CA ILE A 153 6.25 1.65 21.12
C ILE A 153 6.75 2.95 20.48
N ASP A 154 6.97 3.98 21.28
CA ASP A 154 7.68 5.20 20.88
C ASP A 154 8.91 5.37 21.77
N ALA A 155 10.08 4.97 21.25
CA ALA A 155 11.33 5.02 22.01
C ALA A 155 11.86 6.46 22.15
N GLY A 156 11.43 7.37 21.28
CA GLY A 156 11.85 8.76 21.28
C GLY A 156 13.22 8.96 20.62
N ALA A 157 14.15 9.65 21.26
CA ALA A 157 15.49 9.88 20.69
C ALA A 157 16.53 9.07 21.48
N GLY A 158 17.63 8.68 20.84
CA GLY A 158 18.55 7.77 21.50
C GLY A 158 19.01 6.68 20.55
N ASN A 159 20.02 5.94 20.98
CA ASN A 159 20.37 4.68 20.33
C ASN A 159 19.62 3.56 21.05
N ASP A 160 18.41 3.27 20.62
CA ASP A 160 17.52 2.38 21.35
C ASP A 160 17.64 0.93 20.90
N THR A 161 17.48 0.00 21.82
CA THR A 161 17.31 -1.42 21.53
C THR A 161 15.88 -1.81 21.85
N ILE A 162 15.11 -2.18 20.82
CA ILE A 162 13.68 -2.44 20.91
C ILE A 162 13.41 -3.88 20.48
N ILE A 163 12.80 -4.66 21.37
CA ILE A 163 12.37 -6.02 21.09
C ILE A 163 10.88 -6.12 21.43
N THR A 164 10.05 -6.39 20.43
CA THR A 164 8.63 -6.68 20.64
C THR A 164 8.36 -8.18 20.57
N GLY A 165 7.23 -8.59 21.15
CA GLY A 165 6.71 -9.95 21.05
C GLY A 165 5.97 -10.15 19.74
N ASN A 166 5.10 -11.15 19.73
CA ASN A 166 4.21 -11.41 18.60
C ASN A 166 3.03 -10.41 18.60
N GLY A 167 2.18 -10.49 17.58
CA GLY A 167 1.11 -9.54 17.33
C GLY A 167 1.56 -8.50 16.30
N ASN A 168 0.63 -7.67 15.86
CA ASN A 168 0.87 -6.63 14.87
C ASN A 168 1.33 -5.39 15.63
N ASN A 169 2.64 -5.22 15.77
CA ASN A 169 3.24 -4.15 16.54
C ASN A 169 3.48 -2.91 15.69
N THR A 170 3.50 -1.76 16.33
CA THR A 170 3.93 -0.49 15.77
C THR A 170 5.11 0.00 16.58
N VAL A 171 6.26 0.20 15.93
CA VAL A 171 7.48 0.70 16.57
C VAL A 171 7.89 1.99 15.90
N ILE A 172 7.79 3.08 16.64
CA ILE A 172 8.45 4.34 16.33
C ILE A 172 9.80 4.31 17.05
N ALA A 173 10.86 4.01 16.31
CA ALA A 173 12.21 3.96 16.86
C ALA A 173 12.72 5.37 17.19
N GLY A 174 12.28 6.35 16.41
CA GLY A 174 12.68 7.73 16.57
C GLY A 174 14.17 7.96 16.22
N ALA A 175 14.76 9.05 16.72
CA ALA A 175 16.02 9.56 16.19
C ALA A 175 17.25 8.95 16.88
N GLY A 176 18.19 8.44 16.10
CA GLY A 176 19.44 7.85 16.58
C GLY A 176 19.63 6.45 15.98
N ASN A 177 20.70 5.75 16.34
CA ASN A 177 21.03 4.45 15.76
C ASN A 177 20.32 3.35 16.54
N ASN A 178 19.22 2.83 16.00
CA ASN A 178 18.37 1.90 16.71
C ASN A 178 18.61 0.45 16.28
N ASN A 179 18.34 -0.49 17.19
CA ASN A 179 18.30 -1.91 16.91
C ASN A 179 16.90 -2.45 17.24
N ILE A 180 16.13 -2.78 16.21
CA ILE A 180 14.74 -3.20 16.32
C ILE A 180 14.61 -4.67 15.92
N ILE A 181 13.98 -5.45 16.79
CA ILE A 181 13.55 -6.82 16.49
C ILE A 181 12.07 -6.92 16.83
N THR A 182 11.25 -7.25 15.83
CA THR A 182 9.84 -7.59 16.06
C THR A 182 9.62 -9.10 15.92
N GLY A 183 8.46 -9.56 16.38
CA GLY A 183 8.12 -10.97 16.52
C GLY A 183 7.41 -11.54 15.29
N THR A 184 6.39 -12.36 15.51
CA THR A 184 5.46 -12.73 14.44
C THR A 184 4.27 -11.78 14.39
N GLY A 185 3.75 -11.48 13.22
CA GLY A 185 2.62 -10.56 13.03
C GLY A 185 2.94 -9.60 11.89
N ASN A 186 1.99 -8.74 11.53
CA ASN A 186 2.23 -7.70 10.54
C ASN A 186 2.65 -6.43 11.28
N ASP A 187 3.96 -6.20 11.38
CA ASP A 187 4.58 -5.14 12.14
C ASP A 187 4.83 -3.89 11.26
N THR A 188 4.69 -2.72 11.86
CA THR A 188 4.97 -1.41 11.24
C THR A 188 6.09 -0.72 12.01
N ILE A 189 7.21 -0.46 11.36
CA ILE A 189 8.40 0.10 11.99
C ILE A 189 8.72 1.44 11.31
N VAL A 190 8.81 2.52 12.08
CA VAL A 190 9.12 3.86 11.59
C VAL A 190 10.50 4.28 12.07
N LEU A 191 11.41 4.41 11.11
CA LEU A 191 12.77 4.92 11.28
C LEU A 191 12.78 6.40 10.90
N SER A 192 12.97 7.28 11.88
CA SER A 192 12.80 8.72 11.65
C SER A 192 13.90 9.56 12.23
N GLY A 193 14.12 10.71 11.61
CA GLY A 193 15.21 11.59 11.93
C GLY A 193 16.18 11.64 10.76
N THR A 194 17.40 12.10 11.03
CA THR A 194 18.43 12.19 9.99
C THR A 194 19.75 11.66 10.54
N ASN A 195 20.63 11.19 9.65
CA ASN A 195 22.00 10.77 9.98
C ASN A 195 22.09 9.64 11.02
N HIS A 196 21.19 8.66 10.94
CA HIS A 196 21.25 7.45 11.75
C HIS A 196 21.54 6.19 10.92
N ALA A 197 21.94 5.14 11.63
CA ALA A 197 22.23 3.81 11.14
C ALA A 197 21.43 2.79 11.95
N ASP A 198 20.28 2.39 11.43
CA ASP A 198 19.39 1.44 12.10
C ASP A 198 19.63 0.00 11.65
N VAL A 199 19.34 -0.93 12.54
CA VAL A 199 19.26 -2.36 12.23
C VAL A 199 17.86 -2.83 12.57
N VAL A 200 17.17 -3.42 11.58
CA VAL A 200 15.80 -3.88 11.71
C VAL A 200 15.72 -5.34 11.33
N ASN A 201 15.14 -6.14 12.22
CA ASN A 201 14.59 -7.44 11.91
C ASN A 201 13.10 -7.41 12.18
N ALA A 202 12.29 -7.30 11.13
CA ALA A 202 10.84 -7.22 11.24
C ALA A 202 10.16 -8.58 11.52
N GLY A 203 10.95 -9.65 11.61
CA GLY A 203 10.45 -10.94 12.05
C GLY A 203 9.69 -11.67 10.95
N ALA A 204 8.53 -12.21 11.29
CA ALA A 204 7.74 -13.02 10.37
C ALA A 204 6.30 -12.52 10.28
N GLY A 205 5.84 -12.33 9.07
CA GLY A 205 4.50 -11.84 8.79
C GLY A 205 4.58 -11.05 7.51
N PHE A 206 3.76 -10.01 7.40
CA PHE A 206 3.88 -9.06 6.32
C PHE A 206 4.21 -7.71 6.93
N ASP A 207 5.45 -7.26 6.78
CA ASP A 207 5.99 -6.18 7.59
C ASP A 207 6.33 -4.94 6.75
N VAL A 208 6.12 -3.76 7.35
CA VAL A 208 6.38 -2.45 6.73
C VAL A 208 7.45 -1.72 7.51
N VAL A 209 8.49 -1.25 6.83
CA VAL A 209 9.47 -0.31 7.37
C VAL A 209 9.33 1.03 6.66
N GLN A 210 9.09 2.09 7.43
CA GLN A 210 9.02 3.46 6.94
C GLN A 210 10.33 4.21 7.20
N LEU A 211 10.78 4.94 6.19
CA LEU A 211 11.94 5.82 6.21
C LEU A 211 11.53 7.26 5.83
N ASP A 212 12.35 8.24 6.20
CA ASP A 212 12.12 9.64 5.85
C ASP A 212 12.75 9.97 4.47
N GLY A 213 12.16 10.89 3.71
CA GLY A 213 12.69 11.32 2.40
C GLY A 213 12.04 10.62 1.20
N SER A 214 12.66 10.73 0.02
CA SER A 214 12.24 10.05 -1.22
C SER A 214 13.12 8.83 -1.47
N VAL A 215 12.61 7.82 -2.18
CA VAL A 215 13.37 6.64 -2.66
C VAL A 215 14.65 7.07 -3.39
N ALA A 216 14.60 8.18 -4.13
CA ALA A 216 15.75 8.72 -4.87
C ALA A 216 16.90 9.20 -3.97
N ASP A 217 16.65 9.42 -2.68
CA ASP A 217 17.66 9.78 -1.70
C ASP A 217 18.47 8.57 -1.19
N TYR A 218 18.13 7.36 -1.66
CA TYR A 218 18.67 6.09 -1.19
C TYR A 218 19.37 5.29 -2.28
N THR A 219 20.34 4.49 -1.84
CA THR A 219 20.94 3.41 -2.62
C THR A 219 20.71 2.09 -1.89
N PHE A 220 20.23 1.09 -2.64
CA PHE A 220 19.91 -0.23 -2.14
C PHE A 220 21.05 -1.21 -2.46
N ALA A 221 21.43 -2.02 -1.48
CA ALA A 221 22.36 -3.12 -1.63
C ALA A 221 21.79 -4.38 -0.96
N THR A 222 21.42 -5.37 -1.78
CA THR A 222 20.90 -6.65 -1.29
C THR A 222 22.03 -7.49 -0.69
N GLY A 223 21.85 -7.99 0.52
CA GLY A 223 22.74 -8.91 1.21
C GLY A 223 22.23 -10.36 1.19
N ASN A 224 22.88 -11.21 1.99
CA ASN A 224 22.40 -12.57 2.27
C ASN A 224 21.29 -12.55 3.33
N ASN A 225 20.57 -13.66 3.49
CA ASN A 225 19.52 -13.85 4.51
C ASN A 225 18.36 -12.86 4.38
N PHE A 226 17.93 -12.59 3.16
CA PHE A 226 16.83 -11.66 2.86
C PHE A 226 17.06 -10.28 3.47
N ASN A 227 18.29 -9.79 3.36
CA ASN A 227 18.69 -8.49 3.87
C ASN A 227 18.77 -7.45 2.75
N VAL A 228 18.34 -6.23 3.06
CA VAL A 228 18.60 -5.05 2.25
C VAL A 228 19.33 -4.00 3.09
N ASN A 229 20.43 -3.47 2.56
CA ASN A 229 21.15 -2.36 3.14
C ASN A 229 20.83 -1.10 2.35
N LEU A 230 20.37 -0.07 3.05
CA LEU A 230 20.13 1.25 2.52
C LEU A 230 21.25 2.18 2.96
N THR A 231 21.69 3.04 2.05
CA THR A 231 22.61 4.16 2.31
C THR A 231 22.11 5.41 1.60
N GLY A 232 22.56 6.60 1.98
CA GLY A 232 22.07 7.86 1.41
C GLY A 232 21.62 8.82 2.51
N ALA A 233 20.35 9.24 2.50
CA ALA A 233 19.77 10.12 3.51
C ALA A 233 19.83 9.55 4.95
N GLN A 234 19.60 8.24 5.11
CA GLN A 234 19.86 7.47 6.32
C GLN A 234 20.47 6.11 5.94
N THR A 235 21.09 5.45 6.91
CA THR A 235 21.60 4.08 6.75
C THR A 235 20.66 3.12 7.47
N ALA A 236 20.31 2.00 6.84
CA ALA A 236 19.50 0.97 7.49
C ALA A 236 19.89 -0.41 6.97
N SER A 237 19.98 -1.40 7.86
CA SER A 237 20.08 -2.82 7.51
C SER A 237 18.77 -3.49 7.90
N ILE A 238 17.97 -3.91 6.92
CA ILE A 238 16.61 -4.40 7.15
C ILE A 238 16.53 -5.87 6.72
N THR A 239 15.92 -6.71 7.56
CA THR A 239 15.56 -8.11 7.26
C THR A 239 14.12 -8.37 7.65
N GLY A 240 13.46 -9.30 6.95
CA GLY A 240 12.11 -9.75 7.29
C GLY A 240 11.01 -8.75 6.97
N ALA A 241 11.29 -7.68 6.22
CA ALA A 241 10.29 -6.74 5.74
C ALA A 241 9.92 -7.03 4.28
N GLU A 242 8.64 -6.88 3.95
CA GLU A 242 8.12 -7.01 2.59
C GLU A 242 7.92 -5.64 1.93
N PHE A 243 7.72 -4.59 2.73
CA PHE A 243 7.48 -3.24 2.24
C PHE A 243 8.41 -2.22 2.88
N LEU A 244 8.99 -1.38 2.04
CA LEU A 244 9.60 -0.13 2.44
C LEU A 244 8.73 1.02 1.98
N THR A 245 8.50 1.99 2.87
CA THR A 245 7.81 3.23 2.55
C THR A 245 8.70 4.41 2.82
N PHE A 246 8.68 5.39 1.93
CA PHE A 246 9.51 6.58 2.00
C PHE A 246 8.60 7.79 2.05
N VAL A 247 8.66 8.52 3.16
CA VAL A 247 7.77 9.66 3.41
C VAL A 247 8.57 10.95 3.30
N ASN A 248 8.27 11.72 2.26
CA ASN A 248 8.88 13.03 2.10
C ASN A 248 8.37 13.96 3.22
N THR A 249 9.26 14.32 4.14
CA THR A 249 8.91 15.13 5.32
C THR A 249 8.49 16.57 4.99
N THR A 250 8.65 17.02 3.74
CA THR A 250 8.23 18.35 3.29
C THR A 250 6.90 18.31 2.52
N THR A 251 6.70 17.32 1.66
CA THR A 251 5.51 17.22 0.79
C THR A 251 4.47 16.22 1.27
N ASN A 252 4.81 15.37 2.25
CA ASN A 252 4.05 14.18 2.66
C ASN A 252 3.78 13.19 1.52
N ALA A 253 4.55 13.27 0.43
CA ALA A 253 4.50 12.26 -0.63
C ALA A 253 5.00 10.92 -0.07
N VAL A 254 4.31 9.84 -0.42
CA VAL A 254 4.63 8.48 -0.01
C VAL A 254 5.03 7.69 -1.25
N GLU A 255 6.23 7.14 -1.23
CA GLU A 255 6.75 6.24 -2.25
C GLU A 255 6.93 4.85 -1.62
N THR A 256 6.70 3.79 -2.38
CA THR A 256 6.79 2.42 -1.89
C THR A 256 7.80 1.60 -2.68
N VAL A 257 8.50 0.73 -1.98
CA VAL A 257 9.39 -0.26 -2.58
C VAL A 257 9.04 -1.62 -1.99
N VAL A 258 8.84 -2.61 -2.85
CA VAL A 258 8.51 -3.96 -2.43
C VAL A 258 9.77 -4.81 -2.39
N LEU A 259 9.93 -5.57 -1.32
CA LEU A 259 11.03 -6.49 -1.09
C LEU A 259 10.54 -7.92 -1.34
N ALA A 260 10.77 -8.41 -2.54
CA ALA A 260 10.39 -9.77 -2.92
C ALA A 260 11.44 -10.79 -2.47
N GLN A 261 11.02 -11.92 -1.92
CA GLN A 261 11.94 -12.95 -1.43
C GLN A 261 12.46 -13.87 -2.55
N ASN A 262 11.85 -13.82 -3.74
CA ASN A 262 12.26 -14.57 -4.91
C ASN A 262 11.75 -13.95 -6.22
N GLU A 263 12.25 -14.42 -7.36
CA GLU A 263 11.87 -13.90 -8.68
C GLU A 263 10.41 -14.13 -9.05
N THR A 264 9.77 -15.18 -8.53
CA THR A 264 8.35 -15.45 -8.79
C THR A 264 7.49 -14.38 -8.11
N GLU A 265 7.74 -14.12 -6.83
CA GLU A 265 7.08 -13.03 -6.10
C GLU A 265 7.36 -11.67 -6.76
N ALA A 266 8.61 -11.39 -7.12
CA ALA A 266 8.98 -10.13 -7.77
C ALA A 266 8.24 -9.95 -9.11
N SER A 267 8.17 -10.99 -9.92
CA SER A 267 7.45 -10.96 -11.20
C SER A 267 5.96 -10.74 -10.99
N ALA A 268 5.35 -11.39 -9.98
CA ALA A 268 3.95 -11.19 -9.64
C ALA A 268 3.65 -9.75 -9.22
N LEU A 269 4.55 -9.12 -8.46
CA LEU A 269 4.41 -7.74 -8.01
C LEU A 269 4.62 -6.73 -9.15
N ARG A 270 5.56 -6.99 -10.06
CA ARG A 270 5.75 -6.13 -11.24
C ARG A 270 4.58 -6.19 -12.23
N LEU A 271 3.67 -7.17 -12.12
CA LEU A 271 2.44 -7.19 -12.91
C LEU A 271 1.51 -6.02 -12.57
N PHE A 272 1.56 -5.45 -11.36
CA PHE A 272 0.80 -4.25 -11.02
C PHE A 272 1.19 -3.09 -11.94
N GLU A 273 2.49 -2.75 -11.99
CA GLU A 273 2.96 -1.69 -12.88
C GLU A 273 2.74 -2.06 -14.35
N GLY A 274 3.07 -3.30 -14.74
CA GLY A 274 2.92 -3.75 -16.13
C GLY A 274 1.48 -3.73 -16.65
N LEU A 275 0.50 -4.20 -15.89
CA LEU A 275 -0.89 -4.33 -16.36
C LEU A 275 -1.80 -3.17 -15.95
N LEU A 276 -1.51 -2.51 -14.82
CA LEU A 276 -2.35 -1.45 -14.26
C LEU A 276 -1.70 -0.06 -14.35
N GLY A 277 -0.39 0.03 -14.62
CA GLY A 277 0.34 1.30 -14.69
C GLY A 277 0.42 2.01 -13.34
N ARG A 278 0.44 1.23 -12.25
CA ARG A 278 0.62 1.72 -10.88
C ARG A 278 1.34 0.68 -10.03
N ASP A 279 1.92 1.16 -8.94
CA ASP A 279 2.49 0.32 -7.90
C ASP A 279 1.43 -0.55 -7.20
N ALA A 280 1.89 -1.69 -6.69
CA ALA A 280 1.08 -2.52 -5.83
C ALA A 280 0.76 -1.76 -4.54
N ASP A 281 -0.53 -1.66 -4.22
CA ASP A 281 -0.93 -1.27 -2.87
C ASP A 281 -0.62 -2.41 -1.88
N LEU A 282 -0.60 -2.08 -0.59
CA LEU A 282 -0.23 -3.01 0.47
C LEU A 282 -1.04 -4.32 0.44
N GLY A 283 -2.37 -4.21 0.31
CA GLY A 283 -3.27 -5.36 0.34
C GLY A 283 -3.12 -6.23 -0.90
N GLY A 284 -2.98 -5.60 -2.07
CA GLY A 284 -2.66 -6.25 -3.32
C GLY A 284 -1.35 -7.02 -3.23
N ALA A 285 -0.27 -6.36 -2.82
CA ALA A 285 1.02 -7.00 -2.71
C ALA A 285 1.05 -8.16 -1.72
N GLN A 286 0.45 -7.99 -0.54
CA GLN A 286 0.31 -9.07 0.45
C GLN A 286 -0.44 -10.28 -0.12
N GLY A 287 -1.57 -10.06 -0.78
CA GLY A 287 -2.36 -11.13 -1.38
C GLY A 287 -1.60 -11.89 -2.47
N PHE A 288 -0.93 -11.17 -3.37
CA PHE A 288 -0.19 -11.77 -4.48
C PHE A 288 1.12 -12.43 -4.04
N ALA A 289 1.85 -11.83 -3.11
CA ALA A 289 3.03 -12.43 -2.49
C ALA A 289 2.67 -13.73 -1.76
N ALA A 290 1.59 -13.73 -0.96
CA ALA A 290 1.10 -14.92 -0.28
C ALA A 290 0.69 -16.02 -1.28
N ALA A 291 0.02 -15.66 -2.37
CA ALA A 291 -0.36 -16.62 -3.41
C ALA A 291 0.87 -17.22 -4.11
N ALA A 292 1.85 -16.39 -4.50
CA ALA A 292 3.12 -16.83 -5.07
C ALA A 292 3.88 -17.79 -4.13
N ASN A 293 3.98 -17.43 -2.84
CA ASN A 293 4.65 -18.23 -1.82
C ASN A 293 3.90 -19.53 -1.50
N SER A 294 2.58 -19.58 -1.72
CA SER A 294 1.78 -20.80 -1.62
C SER A 294 1.90 -21.73 -2.85
N GLY A 295 2.64 -21.30 -3.89
CA GLY A 295 2.89 -22.09 -5.10
C GLY A 295 1.89 -21.86 -6.23
N THR A 296 1.06 -20.80 -6.18
CA THR A 296 0.26 -20.37 -7.33
C THR A 296 1.19 -20.02 -8.50
N SER A 297 0.86 -20.49 -9.72
CA SER A 297 1.70 -20.24 -10.88
C SER A 297 1.64 -18.77 -11.31
N LEU A 298 2.72 -18.23 -11.87
CA LEU A 298 2.72 -16.86 -12.43
C LEU A 298 1.63 -16.67 -13.48
N THR A 299 1.35 -17.70 -14.29
CA THR A 299 0.27 -17.68 -15.28
C THR A 299 -1.09 -17.49 -14.61
N ASP A 300 -1.36 -18.20 -13.51
CA ASP A 300 -2.62 -18.04 -12.77
C ASP A 300 -2.72 -16.67 -12.09
N LEU A 301 -1.61 -16.15 -11.55
CA LEU A 301 -1.57 -14.79 -10.98
C LEU A 301 -1.81 -13.72 -12.04
N ALA A 302 -1.16 -13.81 -13.20
CA ALA A 302 -1.37 -12.91 -14.32
C ALA A 302 -2.81 -13.00 -14.87
N ASN A 303 -3.38 -14.21 -14.95
CA ASN A 303 -4.80 -14.37 -15.28
C ASN A 303 -5.72 -13.73 -14.23
N SER A 304 -5.37 -13.77 -12.95
CA SER A 304 -6.12 -13.09 -11.90
C SER A 304 -6.15 -11.57 -12.12
N PHE A 305 -5.03 -10.96 -12.51
CA PHE A 305 -5.00 -9.54 -12.89
C PHE A 305 -5.89 -9.26 -14.09
N LEU A 306 -5.71 -10.00 -15.18
CA LEU A 306 -6.43 -9.79 -16.44
C LEU A 306 -7.95 -9.96 -16.30
N ASN A 307 -8.40 -10.76 -15.33
CA ASN A 307 -9.82 -10.96 -15.03
C ASN A 307 -10.33 -10.06 -13.89
N SER A 308 -9.48 -9.21 -13.30
CA SER A 308 -9.88 -8.32 -12.22
C SER A 308 -10.78 -7.20 -12.73
N ALA A 309 -11.73 -6.77 -11.89
CA ALA A 309 -12.58 -5.61 -12.19
C ALA A 309 -11.75 -4.34 -12.45
N GLU A 310 -10.61 -4.22 -11.77
CA GLU A 310 -9.69 -3.10 -11.93
C GLU A 310 -9.02 -3.07 -13.30
N PHE A 311 -8.47 -4.19 -13.76
CA PHE A 311 -7.87 -4.27 -15.09
C PHE A 311 -8.93 -4.06 -16.16
N ILE A 312 -10.09 -4.72 -16.06
CA ILE A 312 -11.20 -4.55 -17.01
C ILE A 312 -11.64 -3.08 -17.06
N GLY A 313 -11.77 -2.44 -15.90
CA GLY A 313 -12.13 -1.02 -15.80
C GLY A 313 -11.10 -0.12 -16.48
N THR A 314 -9.82 -0.33 -16.19
CA THR A 314 -8.70 0.48 -16.72
C THR A 314 -8.52 0.28 -18.22
N ALA A 315 -8.49 -0.97 -18.69
CA ALA A 315 -8.33 -1.33 -20.09
C ALA A 315 -9.52 -0.84 -20.95
N ALA A 316 -10.70 -0.65 -20.36
CA ALA A 316 -11.89 -0.17 -21.06
C ALA A 316 -11.91 1.35 -21.30
N VAL A 317 -11.13 2.14 -20.58
CA VAL A 317 -11.21 3.62 -20.62
C VAL A 317 -10.93 4.16 -22.02
N ALA A 318 -9.80 3.79 -22.62
CA ALA A 318 -9.40 4.31 -23.93
C ALA A 318 -10.34 3.87 -25.07
N PRO A 319 -10.75 2.59 -25.17
CA PRO A 319 -11.74 2.17 -26.16
C PRO A 319 -13.09 2.88 -26.01
N ILE A 320 -13.62 3.03 -24.79
CA ILE A 320 -14.90 3.71 -24.57
C ILE A 320 -14.80 5.18 -24.96
N ASN A 321 -13.75 5.88 -24.54
CA ASN A 321 -13.57 7.30 -24.89
C ASN A 321 -13.42 7.50 -26.39
N THR A 322 -12.75 6.58 -27.08
CA THR A 322 -12.65 6.59 -28.54
C THR A 322 -14.02 6.42 -29.18
N LEU A 323 -14.83 5.47 -28.72
CA LEU A 323 -16.20 5.28 -29.21
C LEU A 323 -17.08 6.53 -28.96
N TYR A 324 -16.94 7.20 -27.82
CA TYR A 324 -17.67 8.44 -27.54
C TYR A 324 -17.26 9.57 -28.48
N ASN A 325 -15.96 9.73 -28.72
CA ASN A 325 -15.47 10.79 -29.58
C ASN A 325 -15.92 10.59 -31.03
N GLU A 326 -15.77 9.36 -31.54
CA GLU A 326 -16.04 9.02 -32.94
C GLU A 326 -17.54 8.87 -33.23
N LEU A 327 -18.34 8.32 -32.31
CA LEU A 327 -19.76 8.04 -32.56
C LEU A 327 -20.71 9.13 -32.09
N LEU A 328 -20.28 9.99 -31.17
CA LEU A 328 -21.12 11.09 -30.62
C LEU A 328 -20.56 12.47 -30.97
N GLY A 329 -19.42 12.56 -31.66
CA GLY A 329 -18.77 13.82 -31.99
C GLY A 329 -18.22 14.58 -30.79
N ARG A 330 -17.95 13.87 -29.68
CA ARG A 330 -17.34 14.46 -28.49
C ARG A 330 -15.84 14.61 -28.68
N THR A 331 -15.22 15.49 -27.88
CA THR A 331 -13.76 15.67 -27.83
C THR A 331 -13.15 15.30 -26.49
N ALA A 332 -13.97 15.15 -25.46
CA ALA A 332 -13.55 14.86 -24.09
C ALA A 332 -13.87 13.41 -23.65
N GLY A 333 -14.38 12.57 -24.55
CA GLY A 333 -14.82 11.21 -24.23
C GLY A 333 -16.14 11.15 -23.45
N ALA A 334 -16.30 10.05 -22.72
CA ALA A 334 -17.42 9.86 -21.80
C ALA A 334 -17.28 10.77 -20.58
N ASP A 335 -18.40 11.29 -20.07
CA ASP A 335 -18.41 11.85 -18.71
C ASP A 335 -18.24 10.75 -17.67
N GLU A 336 -17.88 11.13 -16.44
CA GLU A 336 -17.58 10.20 -15.35
C GLU A 336 -18.71 9.19 -15.08
N SER A 337 -19.96 9.66 -15.10
CA SER A 337 -21.13 8.80 -14.90
C SER A 337 -21.32 7.82 -16.06
N GLY A 338 -21.17 8.29 -17.29
CA GLY A 338 -21.27 7.48 -18.49
C GLY A 338 -20.19 6.41 -18.55
N LEU A 339 -18.93 6.77 -18.29
CA LEU A 339 -17.80 5.85 -18.25
C LEU A 339 -18.02 4.75 -17.20
N ALA A 340 -18.38 5.15 -15.98
CA ALA A 340 -18.65 4.21 -14.88
C ALA A 340 -19.78 3.22 -15.21
N GLY A 341 -20.84 3.68 -15.89
CA GLY A 341 -21.94 2.83 -16.34
C GLY A 341 -21.49 1.75 -17.32
N TRP A 342 -20.64 2.09 -18.29
CA TRP A 342 -20.10 1.11 -19.25
C TRP A 342 -19.09 0.17 -18.63
N GLN A 343 -18.19 0.66 -17.77
CA GLN A 343 -17.25 -0.17 -17.03
C GLN A 343 -17.98 -1.22 -16.19
N ALA A 344 -19.07 -0.85 -15.51
CA ALA A 344 -19.88 -1.79 -14.75
C ALA A 344 -20.49 -2.90 -15.62
N LEU A 345 -20.85 -2.62 -16.87
CA LEU A 345 -21.36 -3.65 -17.79
C LEU A 345 -20.26 -4.62 -18.21
N LEU A 346 -19.05 -4.11 -18.49
CA LEU A 346 -17.90 -4.94 -18.85
C LEU A 346 -17.46 -5.84 -17.69
N THR A 347 -17.40 -5.31 -16.46
CA THR A 347 -17.11 -6.10 -15.25
C THR A 347 -18.15 -7.21 -15.03
N ASN A 348 -19.40 -7.01 -15.47
CA ASN A 348 -20.46 -8.01 -15.40
C ASN A 348 -20.50 -8.96 -16.62
N GLY A 349 -19.45 -8.97 -17.45
CA GLY A 349 -19.29 -9.90 -18.57
C GLY A 349 -19.92 -9.45 -19.89
N SER A 350 -20.37 -8.20 -20.00
CA SER A 350 -20.72 -7.63 -21.31
C SER A 350 -19.47 -7.42 -22.15
N SER A 351 -19.61 -7.43 -23.49
CA SER A 351 -18.50 -7.19 -24.39
C SER A 351 -18.38 -5.70 -24.76
N LEU A 352 -17.19 -5.29 -25.23
CA LEU A 352 -17.01 -3.96 -25.82
C LEU A 352 -17.92 -3.76 -27.05
N ALA A 353 -18.30 -4.85 -27.74
CA ALA A 353 -19.25 -4.79 -28.84
C ALA A 353 -20.67 -4.42 -28.37
N ASP A 354 -21.08 -4.88 -27.18
CA ASP A 354 -22.35 -4.49 -26.57
C ASP A 354 -22.34 -3.02 -26.12
N VAL A 355 -21.20 -2.55 -25.59
CA VAL A 355 -20.98 -1.14 -25.28
C VAL A 355 -21.07 -0.28 -26.53
N ALA A 356 -20.39 -0.67 -27.61
CA ALA A 356 -20.43 0.03 -28.88
C ALA A 356 -21.84 0.06 -29.48
N ALA A 357 -22.58 -1.05 -29.42
CA ALA A 357 -23.97 -1.12 -29.83
C ALA A 357 -24.87 -0.18 -29.01
N GLY A 358 -24.67 -0.12 -27.69
CA GLY A 358 -25.37 0.78 -26.79
C GLY A 358 -25.11 2.26 -27.10
N ILE A 359 -23.85 2.63 -27.34
CA ILE A 359 -23.45 3.99 -27.71
C ILE A 359 -24.04 4.35 -29.08
N ALA A 360 -23.86 3.51 -30.10
CA ALA A 360 -24.33 3.74 -31.46
C ALA A 360 -25.87 3.79 -31.58
N GLY A 361 -26.57 3.07 -30.70
CA GLY A 361 -28.04 3.08 -30.61
C GLY A 361 -28.62 4.23 -29.80
N SER A 362 -27.80 5.01 -29.12
CA SER A 362 -28.26 6.06 -28.19
C SER A 362 -28.98 7.22 -28.90
N VAL A 363 -29.83 7.92 -28.15
CA VAL A 363 -30.49 9.15 -28.64
C VAL A 363 -29.46 10.22 -29.01
N GLU A 364 -28.32 10.25 -28.33
CA GLU A 364 -27.23 11.17 -28.64
C GLU A 364 -26.57 10.85 -29.98
N ALA A 365 -26.23 9.59 -30.25
CA ALA A 365 -25.71 9.15 -31.55
C ALA A 365 -26.69 9.43 -32.69
N GLN A 366 -27.99 9.24 -32.44
CA GLN A 366 -29.04 9.57 -33.41
C GLN A 366 -29.13 11.09 -33.68
N ARG A 367 -28.85 11.93 -32.68
CA ARG A 367 -28.85 13.40 -32.80
C ARG A 367 -27.59 13.96 -33.46
N PHE A 368 -26.47 13.25 -33.38
CA PHE A 368 -25.24 13.61 -34.08
C PHE A 368 -25.44 13.65 -35.62
N ASP A 369 -26.49 12.98 -36.13
CA ASP A 369 -27.01 13.07 -37.50
C ASP A 369 -25.94 12.89 -38.61
N GLN A 370 -24.92 12.07 -38.33
CA GLN A 370 -23.88 11.74 -39.30
C GLN A 370 -24.44 10.87 -40.43
N SER A 371 -23.83 10.90 -41.62
CA SER A 371 -24.25 10.02 -42.72
C SER A 371 -23.94 8.55 -42.41
N ASN A 372 -24.63 7.60 -43.04
CA ASN A 372 -24.34 6.17 -42.88
C ASN A 372 -22.89 5.83 -43.25
N GLY A 373 -22.33 6.49 -44.26
CA GLY A 373 -20.95 6.27 -44.68
C GLY A 373 -19.94 6.80 -43.67
N ASP A 374 -20.22 7.95 -43.06
CA ASP A 374 -19.32 8.52 -42.03
C ASP A 374 -19.39 7.70 -40.75
N PHE A 375 -20.58 7.29 -40.32
CA PHE A 375 -20.76 6.34 -39.20
C PHE A 375 -19.89 5.08 -39.33
N VAL A 376 -19.89 4.44 -40.50
CA VAL A 376 -19.08 3.24 -40.70
C VAL A 376 -17.59 3.58 -40.68
N ARG A 377 -17.15 4.71 -41.27
CA ARG A 377 -15.75 5.12 -41.28
C ARG A 377 -15.22 5.45 -39.89
N ASP A 378 -15.98 6.19 -39.10
CA ASP A 378 -15.65 6.60 -37.75
C ASP A 378 -15.55 5.36 -36.84
N LEU A 379 -16.50 4.42 -37.00
CA LEU A 379 -16.49 3.15 -36.28
C LEU A 379 -15.31 2.25 -36.67
N TYR A 380 -14.93 2.18 -37.96
CA TYR A 380 -13.72 1.48 -38.40
C TYR A 380 -12.46 2.10 -37.78
N THR A 381 -12.39 3.42 -37.72
CA THR A 381 -11.27 4.14 -37.11
C THR A 381 -11.20 3.84 -35.61
N ALA A 382 -12.34 3.91 -34.91
CA ALA A 382 -12.44 3.64 -33.48
C ALA A 382 -12.10 2.18 -33.12
N ALA A 383 -12.68 1.23 -33.84
CA ALA A 383 -12.63 -0.18 -33.49
C ALA A 383 -11.42 -0.92 -34.07
N LEU A 384 -10.97 -0.54 -35.27
CA LEU A 384 -9.95 -1.25 -36.04
C LEU A 384 -8.68 -0.40 -36.25
N GLY A 385 -8.69 0.89 -35.91
CA GLY A 385 -7.53 1.77 -36.05
C GLY A 385 -7.16 2.09 -37.50
N ARG A 386 -8.06 1.87 -38.45
CA ARG A 386 -7.85 2.13 -39.88
C ARG A 386 -9.12 2.62 -40.54
N SER A 387 -8.97 3.21 -41.73
CA SER A 387 -10.11 3.53 -42.59
C SER A 387 -10.74 2.27 -43.20
N ALA A 388 -12.07 2.24 -43.31
CA ALA A 388 -12.78 1.27 -44.12
C ALA A 388 -12.36 1.37 -45.59
N ASP A 389 -12.10 0.24 -46.24
CA ASP A 389 -11.98 0.23 -47.70
C ASP A 389 -13.37 0.38 -48.35
N GLN A 390 -13.38 0.66 -49.66
CA GLN A 390 -14.62 0.97 -50.35
C GLN A 390 -15.59 -0.22 -50.38
N ASN A 391 -15.10 -1.47 -50.47
CA ASN A 391 -15.96 -2.63 -50.55
C ASN A 391 -16.61 -2.93 -49.20
N ASP A 392 -15.81 -2.88 -48.12
CA ASP A 392 -16.26 -3.02 -46.74
C ASP A 392 -17.33 -1.96 -46.42
N LEU A 393 -17.03 -0.70 -46.75
CA LEU A 393 -17.94 0.43 -46.56
C LEU A 393 -19.26 0.23 -47.30
N ASP A 394 -19.21 -0.12 -48.59
CA ASP A 394 -20.41 -0.32 -49.42
C ASP A 394 -21.28 -1.46 -48.89
N GLY A 395 -20.66 -2.52 -48.35
CA GLY A 395 -21.35 -3.63 -47.70
C GLY A 395 -22.16 -3.18 -46.48
N TRP A 396 -21.52 -2.51 -45.52
CA TRP A 396 -22.19 -2.03 -44.31
C TRP A 396 -23.24 -0.97 -44.59
N VAL A 397 -22.95 -0.02 -45.48
CA VAL A 397 -23.91 1.03 -45.87
C VAL A 397 -25.13 0.44 -46.55
N SER A 398 -24.95 -0.59 -47.38
CA SER A 398 -26.07 -1.32 -47.99
C SER A 398 -26.95 -2.02 -46.95
N LEU A 399 -26.36 -2.61 -45.90
CA LEU A 399 -27.13 -3.21 -44.80
C LEU A 399 -27.95 -2.15 -44.05
N LEU A 400 -27.36 -0.99 -43.75
CA LEU A 400 -28.05 0.13 -43.11
C LEU A 400 -29.23 0.63 -43.95
N PHE A 401 -29.09 0.73 -45.27
CA PHE A 401 -30.20 1.09 -46.17
C PHE A 401 -31.30 0.03 -46.22
N ASN A 402 -30.96 -1.24 -45.98
CA ASN A 402 -31.89 -2.36 -45.97
C ASN A 402 -32.48 -2.65 -44.57
N GLY A 403 -32.27 -1.75 -43.60
CA GLY A 403 -32.95 -1.78 -42.31
C GLY A 403 -32.15 -2.36 -41.14
N THR A 404 -30.89 -2.76 -41.34
CA THR A 404 -29.99 -3.06 -40.22
C THR A 404 -29.77 -1.79 -39.39
N SER A 405 -29.80 -1.91 -38.07
CA SER A 405 -29.57 -0.78 -37.17
C SER A 405 -28.08 -0.46 -37.01
N ARG A 406 -27.77 0.79 -36.63
CA ARG A 406 -26.40 1.18 -36.27
C ARG A 406 -25.84 0.38 -35.10
N ALA A 407 -26.69 -0.02 -34.15
CA ALA A 407 -26.30 -0.87 -33.04
C ALA A 407 -25.81 -2.24 -33.52
N GLU A 408 -26.53 -2.87 -34.46
CA GLU A 408 -26.12 -4.15 -35.06
C GLU A 408 -24.82 -4.03 -35.87
N VAL A 409 -24.64 -2.93 -36.60
CA VAL A 409 -23.38 -2.65 -37.32
C VAL A 409 -22.21 -2.44 -36.35
N ALA A 410 -22.42 -1.68 -35.27
CA ALA A 410 -21.43 -1.50 -34.20
C ALA A 410 -21.04 -2.82 -33.55
N GLN A 411 -22.01 -3.66 -33.22
CA GLN A 411 -21.76 -5.00 -32.68
C GLN A 411 -20.96 -5.86 -33.66
N GLY A 412 -21.28 -5.81 -34.96
CA GLY A 412 -20.59 -6.58 -36.00
C GLY A 412 -19.13 -6.18 -36.20
N ILE A 413 -18.83 -4.87 -36.20
CA ILE A 413 -17.46 -4.37 -36.43
C ILE A 413 -16.61 -4.54 -35.17
N VAL A 414 -17.11 -4.14 -33.99
CA VAL A 414 -16.35 -4.21 -32.73
C VAL A 414 -16.22 -5.65 -32.22
N GLY A 415 -17.18 -6.52 -32.53
CA GLY A 415 -17.11 -7.95 -32.24
C GLY A 415 -16.35 -8.78 -33.28
N SER A 416 -15.70 -8.13 -34.26
CA SER A 416 -14.98 -8.84 -35.34
C SER A 416 -13.65 -9.41 -34.86
N GLN A 417 -13.16 -10.43 -35.58
CA GLN A 417 -11.80 -10.95 -35.36
C GLN A 417 -10.72 -9.87 -35.56
N GLU A 418 -10.97 -8.90 -36.44
CA GLU A 418 -10.02 -7.82 -36.68
C GLU A 418 -9.93 -6.86 -35.48
N ALA A 419 -11.06 -6.54 -34.86
CA ALA A 419 -11.08 -5.75 -33.63
C ALA A 419 -10.34 -6.49 -32.50
N ALA A 420 -10.49 -7.81 -32.41
CA ALA A 420 -9.74 -8.63 -31.45
C ALA A 420 -8.21 -8.56 -31.70
N LEU A 421 -7.77 -8.66 -32.96
CA LEU A 421 -6.34 -8.52 -33.32
C LEU A 421 -5.79 -7.12 -33.02
N LYS A 422 -6.62 -6.08 -33.18
CA LYS A 422 -6.25 -4.72 -32.78
C LYS A 422 -6.11 -4.63 -31.26
N ALA A 423 -7.03 -5.20 -30.49
CA ALA A 423 -6.97 -5.22 -29.04
C ALA A 423 -5.71 -5.94 -28.53
N ASP A 424 -5.33 -7.07 -29.15
CA ASP A 424 -4.06 -7.76 -28.86
C ASP A 424 -2.84 -6.86 -29.12
N SER A 425 -2.89 -6.12 -30.23
CA SER A 425 -1.86 -5.15 -30.59
C SER A 425 -1.76 -4.00 -29.58
N ASP A 426 -2.89 -3.44 -29.15
CA ASP A 426 -2.94 -2.36 -28.18
C ASP A 426 -2.51 -2.83 -26.79
N PHE A 427 -2.86 -4.07 -26.41
CA PHE A 427 -2.42 -4.70 -25.16
C PHE A 427 -0.89 -4.77 -25.09
N VAL A 428 -0.25 -5.27 -26.15
CA VAL A 428 1.22 -5.32 -26.22
C VAL A 428 1.84 -3.93 -26.15
N ASP A 429 1.28 -2.95 -26.88
CA ASP A 429 1.81 -1.58 -26.86
C ASP A 429 1.75 -0.94 -25.48
N ASN A 430 0.61 -1.07 -24.80
CA ASN A 430 0.43 -0.54 -23.45
C ASN A 430 1.39 -1.21 -22.46
N LEU A 431 1.54 -2.53 -22.55
CA LEU A 431 2.43 -3.28 -21.68
C LEU A 431 3.91 -2.90 -21.87
N TYR A 432 4.34 -2.58 -23.09
CA TYR A 432 5.67 -1.98 -23.30
C TYR A 432 5.78 -0.62 -22.62
N LEU A 433 4.78 0.26 -22.79
CA LEU A 433 4.80 1.59 -22.20
C LEU A 433 4.89 1.55 -20.67
N THR A 434 4.04 0.74 -20.04
CA THR A 434 3.96 0.64 -18.58
C THR A 434 5.10 -0.17 -17.98
N ALA A 435 5.41 -1.35 -18.52
CA ALA A 435 6.42 -2.22 -17.94
C ALA A 435 7.86 -1.80 -18.25
N THR A 436 8.11 -1.16 -19.40
CA THR A 436 9.47 -0.83 -19.86
C THR A 436 9.74 0.67 -20.00
N GLY A 437 8.71 1.52 -19.83
CA GLY A 437 8.84 2.97 -19.97
C GLY A 437 9.00 3.48 -21.39
N ARG A 438 8.78 2.62 -22.41
CA ARG A 438 8.95 3.01 -23.82
C ARG A 438 7.90 2.38 -24.73
N ALA A 439 7.75 2.97 -25.91
CA ALA A 439 6.92 2.38 -26.96
C ALA A 439 7.51 1.05 -27.47
N SER A 440 6.62 0.13 -27.86
CA SER A 440 7.01 -1.09 -28.57
C SER A 440 7.66 -0.74 -29.91
N ASP A 441 8.68 -1.50 -30.30
CA ASP A 441 9.21 -1.45 -31.66
C ASP A 441 8.53 -2.53 -32.53
N ALA A 442 8.59 -2.36 -33.85
CA ALA A 442 7.88 -3.23 -34.78
C ALA A 442 8.32 -4.71 -34.68
N THR A 443 9.58 -4.99 -34.30
CA THR A 443 10.08 -6.36 -34.20
C THR A 443 9.67 -7.00 -32.88
N GLY A 444 9.85 -6.29 -31.76
CA GLY A 444 9.41 -6.73 -30.44
C GLY A 444 7.91 -7.02 -30.42
N LYS A 445 7.10 -6.08 -30.93
CA LYS A 445 5.64 -6.25 -31.06
C LYS A 445 5.28 -7.47 -31.91
N ALA A 446 5.89 -7.62 -33.09
CA ALA A 446 5.62 -8.77 -33.96
C ALA A 446 5.97 -10.11 -33.28
N GLY A 447 6.99 -10.14 -32.43
CA GLY A 447 7.33 -11.30 -31.62
C GLY A 447 6.19 -11.74 -30.70
N TRP A 448 5.63 -10.83 -29.92
CA TRP A 448 4.53 -11.12 -28.99
C TRP A 448 3.20 -11.42 -29.69
N ILE A 449 2.91 -10.73 -30.79
CA ILE A 449 1.74 -11.07 -31.62
C ILE A 449 1.84 -12.49 -32.18
N ASN A 450 3.04 -12.94 -32.56
CA ASN A 450 3.23 -14.34 -32.95
C ASN A 450 3.00 -15.32 -31.81
N VAL A 451 3.28 -14.95 -30.55
CA VAL A 451 2.96 -15.78 -29.38
C VAL A 451 1.44 -15.98 -29.29
N LEU A 452 0.67 -14.90 -29.37
CA LEU A 452 -0.80 -14.95 -29.32
C LEU A 452 -1.38 -15.76 -30.49
N ASN A 453 -0.89 -15.55 -31.71
CA ASN A 453 -1.32 -16.30 -32.90
C ASN A 453 -1.04 -17.81 -32.81
N ASN A 454 -0.07 -18.24 -31.98
CA ASN A 454 0.28 -19.65 -31.79
C ASN A 454 -0.34 -20.25 -30.51
N GLY A 455 -1.36 -19.59 -29.94
CA GLY A 455 -2.12 -20.09 -28.80
C GLY A 455 -1.57 -19.70 -27.43
N GLY A 456 -0.57 -18.81 -27.37
CA GLY A 456 -0.21 -18.14 -26.13
C GLY A 456 -1.31 -17.19 -25.65
N THR A 457 -1.30 -16.88 -24.37
CA THR A 457 -2.29 -16.03 -23.70
C THR A 457 -1.76 -14.63 -23.44
N HIS A 458 -2.63 -13.67 -23.13
CA HIS A 458 -2.20 -12.36 -22.63
C HIS A 458 -1.40 -12.48 -21.33
N ALA A 459 -1.65 -13.50 -20.50
CA ALA A 459 -0.83 -13.79 -19.33
C ALA A 459 0.61 -14.17 -19.71
N ASP A 460 0.81 -15.00 -20.73
CA ASP A 460 2.14 -15.37 -21.21
C ASP A 460 2.92 -14.16 -21.74
N VAL A 461 2.23 -13.26 -22.45
CA VAL A 461 2.80 -11.99 -22.93
C VAL A 461 3.13 -11.05 -21.77
N ALA A 462 2.22 -10.90 -20.80
CA ALA A 462 2.42 -10.10 -19.58
C ALA A 462 3.67 -10.54 -18.83
N ILE A 463 3.76 -11.83 -18.50
CA ILE A 463 4.91 -12.41 -17.80
C ILE A 463 6.19 -12.23 -18.60
N GLY A 464 6.12 -12.46 -19.92
CA GLY A 464 7.27 -12.35 -20.81
C GLY A 464 7.87 -10.94 -20.88
N ILE A 465 7.03 -9.89 -20.93
CA ILE A 465 7.49 -8.51 -20.99
C ILE A 465 7.89 -8.02 -19.60
N VAL A 466 7.07 -8.23 -18.57
CA VAL A 466 7.31 -7.78 -17.20
C VAL A 466 8.53 -8.46 -16.56
N GLY A 467 8.79 -9.72 -16.90
CA GLY A 467 9.99 -10.45 -16.48
C GLY A 467 11.24 -10.18 -17.32
N SER A 468 11.17 -9.29 -18.33
CA SER A 468 12.33 -8.94 -19.14
C SER A 468 13.34 -8.10 -18.34
N GLN A 469 14.62 -8.20 -18.68
CA GLN A 469 15.66 -7.38 -18.04
C GLN A 469 15.42 -5.88 -18.19
N GLU A 470 14.77 -5.49 -19.28
CA GLU A 470 14.38 -4.11 -19.52
C GLU A 470 13.29 -3.65 -18.55
N ALA A 471 12.23 -4.46 -18.38
CA ALA A 471 11.18 -4.15 -17.42
C ALA A 471 11.67 -4.18 -15.98
N ILE A 472 12.57 -5.12 -15.63
CA ILE A 472 13.21 -5.17 -14.30
C ILE A 472 14.04 -3.91 -14.03
N ALA A 473 14.68 -3.33 -15.05
CA ALA A 473 15.46 -2.11 -14.91
C ALA A 473 14.60 -0.84 -14.84
N HIS A 474 13.40 -0.86 -15.43
CA HIS A 474 12.44 0.24 -15.37
C HIS A 474 11.61 0.23 -14.08
N ASN A 475 11.11 -0.95 -13.69
CA ASN A 475 10.32 -1.17 -12.48
C ASN A 475 11.25 -1.56 -11.32
N ASP A 476 12.10 -0.61 -10.93
CA ASP A 476 13.14 -0.76 -9.91
C ASP A 476 12.60 -0.65 -8.46
N ASN A 477 11.31 -0.34 -8.32
CA ASN A 477 10.58 -0.35 -7.06
C ASN A 477 10.25 -1.77 -6.53
N VAL A 478 10.61 -2.83 -7.26
CA VAL A 478 10.56 -4.22 -6.77
C VAL A 478 11.97 -4.79 -6.70
N ILE A 479 12.46 -4.95 -5.48
CA ILE A 479 13.81 -5.44 -5.18
C ILE A 479 13.75 -6.91 -4.81
N VAL A 480 14.59 -7.74 -5.46
CA VAL A 480 14.68 -9.17 -5.16
C VAL A 480 15.75 -9.41 -4.11
N LEU A 481 15.34 -9.95 -2.97
CA LEU A 481 16.22 -10.35 -1.89
C LEU A 481 16.68 -11.79 -2.06
N HIS A 482 17.89 -12.08 -1.59
CA HIS A 482 18.49 -13.40 -1.71
C HIS A 482 18.57 -14.07 -0.33
N GLY A 483 18.21 -15.35 -0.28
CA GLY A 483 18.35 -16.17 0.92
C GLY A 483 19.82 -16.40 1.31
N ALA A 484 20.05 -17.26 2.31
CA ALA A 484 21.41 -17.69 2.64
C ALA A 484 22.05 -18.43 1.45
N VAL A 485 23.20 -17.96 0.98
CA VAL A 485 24.03 -18.64 -0.05
C VAL A 485 24.84 -19.78 0.57
#